data_AF-A0AAD3NXK5-F1
#
_entry.id   AF-A0AAD3NXK5-F1
#
_cell.length_a   1.000
_cell.length_b   1.000
_cell.length_c   1.000
_cell.angle_alpha   90.00
_cell.angle_beta   90.00
_cell.angle_gamma   90.00
#
_symmetry.space_group_name_H-M   'P 1'
#
loop_
_entity.id
_entity.type
_entity.pdbx_description
1 polymer ?
#
loop_
_entity_poly.entity_id
_entity_poly.type
_entity_poly.pdbx_seq_one_letter_code
_entity_poly.pdbx_strand_id
1 'polypeptide(L)'
;MAIKSTYASADDIPEALKDLYSEAPDGRFVLDIEDIDAHPKVRGVITANNENKRKAQERLAKIEEYEAKLASLPEDFDADEWERLKSGATPDEQIQTLRDQHARAIEAIKAKAKADADALTAQIAERDGYIDATTRDAALAAALDEAGFDPIHKPMLAKFLADQIKVKRTDDGKRVAFADTDLGEVSPLDFVKDFAGKAGKAYLAKATGPAATGSDRPGHRGQPQGDFGGSKEDRTKAIAARFPELGR
;
A
#
# COMPACT_ATOMS: atom_id res chain seq x y z
N MET A 1 17.20 88.73 51.25
CA MET A 1 18.13 87.67 50.77
C MET A 1 17.31 86.50 50.27
N ALA A 2 17.70 85.88 49.17
CA ALA A 2 17.07 84.66 48.68
C ALA A 2 17.86 83.44 49.20
N ILE A 3 17.19 82.50 49.87
CA ILE A 3 17.78 81.24 50.31
C ILE A 3 17.81 80.30 49.10
N LYS A 4 18.96 79.67 48.81
CA LYS A 4 19.08 78.69 47.71
C LYS A 4 18.57 77.32 48.16
N SER A 5 17.89 76.59 47.30
CA SER A 5 17.41 75.25 47.63
C SER A 5 18.52 74.20 47.73
N THR A 6 19.64 74.39 47.03
CA THR A 6 20.76 73.44 46.97
C THR A 6 22.11 74.15 46.86
N TYR A 7 23.15 73.56 47.45
CA TYR A 7 24.56 73.93 47.32
C TYR A 7 25.41 72.74 46.89
N ALA A 8 26.51 73.01 46.17
CA ALA A 8 27.44 71.99 45.70
C ALA A 8 28.53 71.65 46.73
N SER A 9 28.82 72.56 47.68
CA SER A 9 29.80 72.39 48.75
C SER A 9 29.28 73.03 50.05
N ALA A 10 29.68 72.49 51.21
CA ALA A 10 29.34 73.02 52.53
C ALA A 10 29.92 74.43 52.76
N ASP A 11 31.05 74.75 52.12
CA ASP A 11 31.73 76.04 52.26
C ASP A 11 30.98 77.19 51.57
N ASP A 12 30.14 76.87 50.58
CA ASP A 12 29.33 77.85 49.87
C ASP A 12 28.06 78.27 50.65
N ILE A 13 27.77 77.58 51.76
CA ILE A 13 26.61 77.84 52.61
C ILE A 13 26.98 78.91 53.65
N PRO A 14 26.24 80.03 53.73
CA PRO A 14 26.44 81.02 54.78
C PRO A 14 26.38 80.36 56.17
N GLU A 15 27.35 80.64 57.06
CA GLU A 15 27.46 79.96 58.37
C GLU A 15 26.17 79.97 59.18
N ALA A 16 25.43 81.08 59.16
CA ALA A 16 24.15 81.24 59.87
C ALA A 16 23.02 80.30 59.38
N LEU A 17 23.21 79.62 58.24
CA LEU A 17 22.21 78.74 57.62
C LEU A 17 22.67 77.29 57.51
N LYS A 18 23.91 76.94 57.90
CA LYS A 18 24.48 75.59 57.73
C LYS A 18 23.63 74.49 58.40
N ASP A 19 23.08 74.78 59.57
CA ASP A 19 22.23 73.84 60.33
C ASP A 19 20.90 73.50 59.64
N LEU A 20 20.49 74.29 58.64
CA LEU A 20 19.25 74.07 57.88
C LEU A 20 19.46 73.23 56.61
N TYR A 21 20.67 72.74 56.33
CA TYR A 21 20.96 71.93 55.15
C TYR A 21 21.44 70.53 55.53
N SER A 22 20.92 69.53 54.83
CA SER A 22 21.34 68.11 54.93
C SER A 22 22.10 67.67 53.68
N GLU A 23 23.10 66.80 53.84
CA GLU A 23 23.82 66.20 52.72
C GLU A 23 22.97 65.10 52.06
N ALA A 24 22.70 65.24 50.77
CA ALA A 24 21.99 64.26 49.96
C ALA A 24 22.93 63.16 49.45
N PRO A 25 22.42 61.97 49.08
CA PRO A 25 23.24 60.84 48.63
C PRO A 25 24.12 61.09 47.40
N ASP A 26 23.86 62.15 46.66
CA ASP A 26 24.62 62.58 45.48
C ASP A 26 25.72 63.61 45.81
N GLY A 27 26.00 63.85 47.10
CA GLY A 27 27.05 64.75 47.59
C GLY A 27 26.69 66.24 47.57
N ARG A 28 25.41 66.58 47.30
CA ARG A 28 24.92 67.97 47.34
C ARG A 28 24.27 68.29 48.68
N PHE A 29 24.32 69.56 49.10
CA PHE A 29 23.65 70.03 50.32
C PHE A 29 22.28 70.60 49.96
N VAL A 30 21.22 70.00 50.49
CA VAL A 30 19.82 70.38 50.20
C VAL A 30 19.20 70.99 51.45
N LEU A 31 18.41 72.05 51.26
CA LEU A 31 17.70 72.72 52.35
C LEU A 31 16.70 71.73 52.99
N ASP A 32 16.89 71.44 54.27
CA ASP A 32 16.05 70.55 55.05
C ASP A 32 14.86 71.35 55.60
N ILE A 33 13.71 71.20 54.94
CA ILE A 33 12.47 71.88 55.32
C ILE A 33 11.56 70.85 56.00
N GLU A 34 11.31 71.04 57.29
CA GLU A 34 10.31 70.28 58.03
C GLU A 34 8.93 70.42 57.37
N ASP A 35 8.20 69.31 57.27
CA ASP A 35 6.87 69.25 56.64
C ASP A 35 6.80 69.71 55.17
N ILE A 36 7.88 69.61 54.40
CA ILE A 36 7.88 69.95 52.96
C ILE A 36 6.81 69.18 52.17
N ASP A 37 6.47 67.97 52.60
CA ASP A 37 5.41 67.15 52.00
C ASP A 37 4.00 67.72 52.24
N ALA A 38 3.79 68.47 53.33
CA ALA A 38 2.54 69.15 53.64
C ALA A 38 2.39 70.48 52.88
N HIS A 39 3.47 70.98 52.25
CA HIS A 39 3.44 72.23 51.50
C HIS A 39 2.47 72.12 50.31
N PRO A 40 1.53 73.08 50.11
CA PRO A 40 0.47 72.97 49.10
C PRO A 40 0.96 72.70 47.67
N LYS A 41 2.12 73.24 47.30
CA LYS A 41 2.72 73.03 45.97
C LYS A 41 3.39 71.66 45.81
N VAL A 42 3.91 71.07 46.88
CA VAL A 42 4.61 69.77 46.85
C VAL A 42 3.60 68.63 46.93
N ARG A 43 2.58 68.77 47.79
CA ARG A 43 1.46 67.84 47.92
C ARG A 43 0.76 67.56 46.59
N GLY A 44 0.58 68.59 45.76
CA GLY A 44 0.02 68.46 44.41
C GLY A 44 0.88 67.58 43.50
N VAL A 45 2.21 67.74 43.55
CA VAL A 45 3.17 66.94 42.78
C VAL A 45 3.21 65.49 43.26
N ILE A 46 3.22 65.26 44.58
CA ILE A 46 3.18 63.91 45.17
C ILE A 46 1.90 63.19 44.75
N THR A 47 0.76 63.87 44.87
CA THR A 47 -0.55 63.30 44.49
C THR A 47 -0.58 62.96 42.99
N ALA A 48 -0.10 63.86 42.13
CA ALA A 48 -0.02 63.63 40.70
C ALA A 48 0.95 62.49 40.33
N ASN A 49 2.09 62.37 41.02
CA ASN A 49 3.04 61.30 40.81
C ASN A 49 2.46 59.93 41.20
N ASN A 50 1.81 59.85 42.37
CA ASN A 50 1.15 58.64 42.82
C ASN A 50 0.02 58.22 41.88
N GLU A 51 -0.76 59.18 41.40
CA GLU A 51 -1.81 58.92 40.41
C GLU A 51 -1.24 58.45 39.06
N ASN A 52 -0.11 59.02 38.62
CA ASN A 52 0.58 58.59 37.41
C ASN A 52 1.15 57.18 37.56
N LYS A 53 1.75 56.84 38.71
CA LYS A 53 2.21 55.49 39.02
C LYS A 53 1.07 54.49 38.99
N ARG A 54 -0.06 54.83 39.61
CA ARG A 54 -1.29 54.02 39.60
C ARG A 54 -1.78 53.78 38.17
N LYS A 55 -1.91 54.84 37.36
CA LYS A 55 -2.30 54.73 35.95
C LYS A 55 -1.31 53.93 35.10
N ALA A 56 -0.02 54.04 35.37
CA ALA A 56 1.00 53.25 34.68
C ALA A 56 0.84 51.76 34.98
N GLN A 57 0.63 51.39 36.25
CA GLN A 57 0.36 50.01 36.66
C GLN A 57 -0.94 49.47 36.04
N GLU A 58 -2.01 50.26 36.02
CA GLU A 58 -3.27 49.88 35.37
C GLU A 58 -3.12 49.64 33.86
N ARG A 59 -2.31 50.47 33.19
CA ARG A 59 -2.02 50.29 31.76
C ARG A 59 -1.20 49.04 31.52
N LEU A 60 -0.20 48.77 32.36
CA LEU A 60 0.62 47.56 32.27
C LEU A 60 -0.25 46.31 32.41
N ALA A 61 -1.10 46.26 33.43
CA ALA A 61 -2.02 45.15 33.64
C ALA A 61 -2.97 44.93 32.45
N LYS A 62 -3.46 46.01 31.82
CA LYS A 62 -4.28 45.91 30.60
C LYS A 62 -3.50 45.42 29.39
N ILE A 63 -2.23 45.82 29.25
CA ILE A 63 -1.37 45.33 28.18
C ILE A 63 -1.15 43.83 28.35
N GLU A 64 -0.79 43.37 29.54
CA GLU A 64 -0.63 41.94 29.85
C GLU A 64 -1.92 41.15 29.58
N GLU A 65 -3.08 41.70 29.96
CA GLU A 65 -4.39 41.11 29.67
C GLU A 65 -4.66 41.02 28.15
N TYR A 66 -4.34 42.05 27.37
CA TYR A 66 -4.52 42.05 25.93
C TYR A 66 -3.52 41.15 25.20
N GLU A 67 -2.27 41.09 25.65
CA GLU A 67 -1.26 40.17 25.13
C GLU A 67 -1.65 38.72 25.39
N ALA A 68 -2.14 38.40 26.59
CA ALA A 68 -2.66 37.07 26.90
C ALA A 68 -3.85 36.69 26.02
N LYS A 69 -4.76 37.64 25.75
CA LYS A 69 -5.87 37.44 24.81
C LYS A 69 -5.33 37.21 23.39
N LEU A 70 -4.45 38.06 22.87
CA LEU A 70 -3.82 37.92 21.56
C LEU A 70 -3.11 36.57 21.39
N ALA A 71 -2.36 36.11 22.39
CA ALA A 71 -1.67 34.82 22.36
C ALA A 71 -2.64 33.62 22.34
N SER A 72 -3.88 33.80 22.80
CA SER A 72 -4.91 32.76 22.76
C SER A 72 -5.67 32.69 21.42
N LEU A 73 -5.50 33.68 20.54
CA LEU A 73 -6.10 33.64 19.22
C LEU A 73 -5.31 32.66 18.31
N PRO A 74 -5.99 31.88 17.46
CA PRO A 74 -5.32 31.06 16.45
C PRO A 74 -4.44 31.90 15.53
N GLU A 75 -3.33 31.34 15.04
CA GLU A 75 -2.41 32.03 14.11
C GLU A 75 -3.10 32.49 12.82
N ASP A 76 -4.18 31.81 12.43
CA ASP A 76 -4.99 32.12 11.23
C ASP A 76 -6.18 33.05 11.53
N PHE A 77 -6.21 33.76 12.66
CA PHE A 77 -7.31 34.68 12.98
C PHE A 77 -7.29 35.93 12.09
N ASP A 78 -8.33 36.08 11.24
CA ASP A 78 -8.55 37.26 10.42
C ASP A 78 -9.61 38.19 11.06
N ALA A 79 -9.18 39.39 11.46
CA ALA A 79 -10.03 40.39 12.08
C ALA A 79 -11.10 40.94 11.12
N ASP A 80 -10.76 41.06 9.83
CA ASP A 80 -11.67 41.54 8.80
C ASP A 80 -12.74 40.48 8.49
N GLU A 81 -12.37 39.20 8.52
CA GLU A 81 -13.33 38.09 8.41
C GLU A 81 -14.26 38.01 9.62
N TRP A 82 -13.75 38.28 10.83
CA TRP A 82 -14.56 38.34 12.05
C TRP A 82 -15.55 39.52 12.03
N GLU A 83 -15.13 40.71 11.60
CA GLU A 83 -16.04 41.85 11.45
C GLU A 83 -17.07 41.61 10.34
N ARG A 84 -16.69 40.94 9.25
CA ARG A 84 -17.63 40.50 8.20
C ARG A 84 -18.67 39.52 8.74
N LEU A 85 -18.25 38.53 9.53
CA LEU A 85 -19.12 37.55 10.19
C LEU A 85 -20.04 38.20 11.24
N LYS A 86 -19.58 39.26 11.89
CA LYS A 86 -20.36 40.00 12.89
C LYS A 86 -21.35 41.00 12.27
N SER A 87 -21.05 41.52 11.08
CA SER A 87 -21.82 42.59 10.42
C SER A 87 -22.78 42.10 9.32
N GLY A 88 -22.64 40.87 8.83
CA GLY A 88 -23.47 40.38 7.71
C GLY A 88 -23.70 38.87 7.71
N ALA A 89 -24.99 38.50 7.74
CA ALA A 89 -25.61 37.17 7.82
C ALA A 89 -25.63 36.54 9.21
N THR A 90 -26.76 35.95 9.57
CA THR A 90 -26.88 35.18 10.80
C THR A 90 -25.85 34.03 10.78
N PRO A 91 -25.11 33.78 11.87
CA PRO A 91 -24.13 32.69 11.93
C PRO A 91 -24.68 31.35 11.46
N ASP A 92 -25.98 31.11 11.67
CA ASP A 92 -26.65 29.88 11.29
C ASP A 92 -26.72 29.66 9.76
N GLU A 93 -27.00 30.68 8.95
CA GLU A 93 -27.12 30.52 7.49
C GLU A 93 -25.77 30.26 6.81
N GLN A 94 -24.70 30.92 7.26
CA GLN A 94 -23.35 30.66 6.75
C GLN A 94 -22.82 29.30 7.20
N ILE A 95 -23.06 28.90 8.46
CA ILE A 95 -22.75 27.55 8.93
C ILE A 95 -23.53 26.50 8.12
N GLN A 96 -24.79 26.78 7.78
CA GLN A 96 -25.63 25.86 7.03
C GLN A 96 -25.18 25.72 5.57
N THR A 97 -24.80 26.82 4.91
CA THR A 97 -24.21 26.75 3.57
C THR A 97 -22.85 26.03 3.56
N LEU A 98 -22.00 26.24 4.56
CA LEU A 98 -20.73 25.51 4.68
C LEU A 98 -20.97 24.00 4.88
N ARG A 99 -21.93 23.65 5.76
CA ARG A 99 -22.34 22.24 5.99
C ARG A 99 -22.87 21.61 4.71
N ASP A 100 -23.70 22.31 3.95
CA ASP A 100 -24.24 21.82 2.69
C ASP A 100 -23.15 21.64 1.63
N GLN A 101 -22.17 22.56 1.56
CA GLN A 101 -21.00 22.43 0.68
C GLN A 101 -20.13 21.23 1.06
N HIS A 102 -19.82 21.06 2.34
CA HIS A 102 -19.08 19.90 2.83
C HIS A 102 -19.82 18.59 2.59
N ALA A 103 -21.14 18.56 2.83
CA ALA A 103 -21.96 17.38 2.55
C ALA A 103 -21.92 17.01 1.06
N ARG A 104 -22.05 18.00 0.15
CA ARG A 104 -21.93 17.77 -1.29
C ARG A 104 -20.53 17.31 -1.69
N ALA A 105 -19.48 17.87 -1.10
CA ALA A 105 -18.10 17.47 -1.37
C ALA A 105 -17.84 16.02 -0.92
N ILE A 106 -18.33 15.63 0.26
CA ILE A 106 -18.23 14.26 0.78
C ILE A 106 -18.96 13.29 -0.13
N GLU A 107 -20.19 13.61 -0.55
CA GLU A 107 -20.95 12.74 -1.45
C GLU A 107 -20.30 12.66 -2.83
N ALA A 108 -19.74 13.74 -3.36
CA ALA A 108 -18.99 13.73 -4.61
C ALA A 108 -17.73 12.85 -4.51
N ILE A 109 -16.99 12.92 -3.39
CA ILE A 109 -15.82 12.07 -3.15
C ILE A 109 -16.23 10.60 -3.04
N LYS A 110 -17.29 10.28 -2.29
CA LYS A 110 -17.79 8.91 -2.18
C LYS A 110 -18.25 8.36 -3.53
N ALA A 111 -18.98 9.16 -4.31
CA ALA A 111 -19.43 8.78 -5.63
C ALA A 111 -18.26 8.52 -6.57
N LYS A 112 -17.24 9.39 -6.55
CA LYS A 112 -16.01 9.22 -7.34
C LYS A 112 -15.24 7.98 -6.90
N ALA A 113 -15.01 7.79 -5.59
CA ALA A 113 -14.31 6.63 -5.06
C ALA A 113 -15.03 5.32 -5.42
N LYS A 114 -16.37 5.31 -5.38
CA LYS A 114 -17.17 4.16 -5.83
C LYS A 114 -16.99 3.92 -7.33
N ALA A 115 -17.09 4.95 -8.16
CA ALA A 115 -16.91 4.83 -9.60
C ALA A 115 -15.50 4.32 -9.96
N ASP A 116 -14.47 4.83 -9.30
CA ASP A 116 -13.08 4.40 -9.48
C ASP A 116 -12.89 2.93 -9.03
N ALA A 117 -13.49 2.54 -7.90
CA ALA A 117 -13.45 1.16 -7.43
C ALA A 117 -14.18 0.19 -8.38
N ASP A 118 -15.34 0.58 -8.91
CA ASP A 118 -16.11 -0.21 -9.87
C ASP A 118 -15.33 -0.34 -11.20
N ALA A 119 -14.67 0.74 -11.65
CA ALA A 119 -13.83 0.73 -12.86
C ALA A 119 -12.60 -0.17 -12.70
N LEU A 120 -11.89 -0.09 -11.57
CA LEU A 120 -10.76 -0.96 -11.28
C LEU A 120 -11.19 -2.42 -11.15
N THR A 121 -12.35 -2.68 -10.53
CA THR A 121 -12.91 -4.04 -10.42
C THR A 121 -13.22 -4.62 -11.80
N ALA A 122 -13.79 -3.83 -12.72
CA ALA A 122 -14.04 -4.25 -14.09
C ALA A 122 -12.74 -4.58 -14.85
N GLN A 123 -11.71 -3.74 -14.72
CA GLN A 123 -10.40 -4.00 -15.32
C GLN A 123 -9.72 -5.26 -14.76
N ILE A 124 -9.84 -5.49 -13.45
CA ILE A 124 -9.32 -6.72 -12.83
C ILE A 124 -10.05 -7.94 -13.39
N ALA A 125 -11.38 -7.91 -13.48
CA ALA A 125 -12.17 -9.01 -14.03
C ALA A 125 -11.81 -9.32 -15.49
N GLU A 126 -11.61 -8.28 -16.32
CA GLU A 126 -11.17 -8.45 -17.71
C GLU A 126 -9.79 -9.10 -17.80
N ARG A 127 -8.81 -8.58 -17.04
CA ARG A 127 -7.45 -9.13 -17.00
C ARG A 127 -7.43 -10.54 -16.45
N ASP A 128 -8.24 -10.82 -15.44
CA ASP A 128 -8.37 -12.15 -14.85
C ASP A 128 -8.92 -13.14 -15.86
N GLY A 129 -9.98 -12.79 -16.59
CA GLY A 129 -10.51 -13.62 -17.67
C GLY A 129 -9.48 -13.92 -18.76
N TYR A 130 -8.69 -12.91 -19.17
CA TYR A 130 -7.62 -13.10 -20.14
C TYR A 130 -6.52 -14.04 -19.63
N ILE A 131 -6.06 -13.83 -18.38
CA ILE A 131 -5.00 -14.66 -17.78
C ILE A 131 -5.50 -16.10 -17.62
N ASP A 132 -6.74 -16.30 -17.16
CA ASP A 132 -7.32 -17.62 -16.95
C ASP A 132 -7.44 -18.36 -18.29
N ALA A 133 -7.94 -17.71 -19.34
CA ALA A 133 -7.99 -18.27 -20.69
C ALA A 133 -6.59 -18.65 -21.21
N THR A 134 -5.62 -17.75 -21.08
CA THR A 134 -4.24 -17.99 -21.54
C THR A 134 -3.56 -19.11 -20.76
N THR A 135 -3.78 -19.17 -19.44
CA THR A 135 -3.22 -20.21 -18.55
C THR A 135 -3.79 -21.58 -18.91
N ARG A 136 -5.10 -21.65 -19.13
CA ARG A 136 -5.79 -22.87 -19.58
C ARG A 136 -5.26 -23.34 -20.93
N ASP A 137 -5.21 -22.45 -21.91
CA ASP A 137 -4.83 -22.79 -23.28
C ASP A 137 -3.35 -23.23 -23.35
N ALA A 138 -2.46 -22.57 -22.61
CA ALA A 138 -1.05 -22.95 -22.50
C ALA A 138 -0.87 -24.32 -21.82
N ALA A 139 -1.60 -24.58 -20.71
CA ALA A 139 -1.53 -25.85 -20.01
C ALA A 139 -2.07 -27.01 -20.86
N LEU A 140 -3.17 -26.78 -21.59
CA LEU A 140 -3.75 -27.77 -22.49
C LEU A 140 -2.85 -28.04 -23.70
N ALA A 141 -2.25 -27.00 -24.30
CA ALA A 141 -1.30 -27.17 -25.39
C ALA A 141 -0.08 -28.00 -24.96
N ALA A 142 0.51 -27.68 -23.80
CA ALA A 142 1.62 -28.44 -23.23
C ALA A 142 1.23 -29.90 -22.95
N ALA A 143 0.03 -30.14 -22.43
CA ALA A 143 -0.50 -31.49 -22.18
C ALA A 143 -0.67 -32.30 -23.49
N LEU A 144 -1.19 -31.67 -24.56
CA LEU A 144 -1.34 -32.30 -25.87
C LEU A 144 0.02 -32.61 -26.52
N ASP A 145 1.01 -31.73 -26.33
CA ASP A 145 2.38 -31.95 -26.78
C ASP A 145 3.01 -33.15 -26.07
N GLU A 146 2.94 -33.18 -24.74
CA GLU A 146 3.54 -34.24 -23.93
C GLU A 146 2.82 -35.59 -24.11
N ALA A 147 1.50 -35.59 -24.32
CA ALA A 147 0.74 -36.79 -24.62
C ALA A 147 0.97 -37.33 -26.05
N GLY A 148 1.73 -36.63 -26.90
CA GLY A 148 2.14 -37.12 -28.21
C GLY A 148 1.05 -37.05 -29.29
N PHE A 149 0.12 -36.08 -29.20
CA PHE A 149 -0.86 -35.86 -30.26
C PHE A 149 -0.21 -35.36 -31.55
N ASP A 150 -0.81 -35.71 -32.70
CA ASP A 150 -0.36 -35.20 -34.00
C ASP A 150 -0.55 -33.68 -34.06
N PRO A 151 0.49 -32.89 -34.43
CA PRO A 151 0.39 -31.45 -34.59
C PRO A 151 -0.80 -30.97 -35.44
N ILE A 152 -1.23 -31.75 -36.44
CA ILE A 152 -2.36 -31.40 -37.32
C ILE A 152 -3.69 -31.37 -36.54
N HIS A 153 -3.82 -32.21 -35.52
CA HIS A 153 -5.06 -32.34 -34.75
C HIS A 153 -5.10 -31.48 -33.49
N LYS A 154 -3.95 -30.99 -33.01
CA LYS A 154 -3.86 -30.17 -31.78
C LYS A 154 -4.77 -28.94 -31.76
N PRO A 155 -4.89 -28.12 -32.82
CA PRO A 155 -5.77 -26.94 -32.78
C PRO A 155 -7.25 -27.28 -32.60
N MET A 156 -7.69 -28.43 -33.14
CA MET A 156 -9.06 -28.91 -33.00
C MET A 156 -9.29 -29.51 -31.60
N LEU A 157 -8.37 -30.34 -31.13
CA LEU A 157 -8.45 -30.95 -29.80
C LEU A 157 -8.34 -29.92 -28.67
N ALA A 158 -7.49 -28.90 -28.83
CA ALA A 158 -7.39 -27.80 -27.88
C ALA A 158 -8.74 -27.10 -27.70
N LYS A 159 -9.49 -26.86 -28.79
CA LYS A 159 -10.84 -26.28 -28.71
C LYS A 159 -11.86 -27.25 -28.12
N PHE A 160 -11.78 -28.53 -28.48
CA PHE A 160 -12.72 -29.54 -28.00
C PHE A 160 -12.60 -29.81 -26.50
N LEU A 161 -11.37 -29.80 -25.98
CA LEU A 161 -11.08 -30.08 -24.57
C LEU A 161 -11.01 -28.81 -23.70
N ALA A 162 -11.04 -27.62 -24.31
CA ALA A 162 -10.92 -26.35 -23.60
C ALA A 162 -11.97 -26.18 -22.49
N ASP A 163 -13.22 -26.58 -22.73
CA ASP A 163 -14.31 -26.40 -21.75
C ASP A 163 -14.18 -27.34 -20.53
N GLN A 164 -13.35 -28.38 -20.66
CA GLN A 164 -13.10 -29.35 -19.58
C GLN A 164 -11.92 -28.94 -18.69
N ILE A 165 -11.09 -27.99 -19.14
CA ILE A 165 -10.00 -27.45 -18.33
C ILE A 165 -10.45 -26.14 -17.68
N LYS A 166 -10.41 -26.12 -16.35
CA LYS A 166 -10.71 -24.96 -15.50
C LYS A 166 -9.42 -24.40 -14.90
N VAL A 167 -9.47 -23.18 -14.38
CA VAL A 167 -8.35 -22.55 -13.67
C VAL A 167 -8.82 -22.18 -12.27
N LYS A 168 -8.02 -22.51 -11.26
CA LYS A 168 -8.21 -22.06 -9.87
C LYS A 168 -7.01 -21.28 -9.40
N ARG A 169 -7.24 -20.38 -8.43
CA ARG A 169 -6.16 -19.75 -7.68
C ARG A 169 -5.83 -20.57 -6.44
N THR A 170 -4.54 -20.80 -6.22
CA THR A 170 -4.03 -21.36 -4.97
C THR A 170 -3.89 -20.29 -3.91
N ASP A 171 -3.69 -20.70 -2.66
CA ASP A 171 -3.50 -19.79 -1.52
C ASP A 171 -2.30 -18.85 -1.71
N ASP A 172 -1.27 -19.30 -2.45
CA ASP A 172 -0.10 -18.51 -2.84
C ASP A 172 -0.39 -17.48 -3.97
N GLY A 173 -1.64 -17.37 -4.42
CA GLY A 173 -2.06 -16.49 -5.52
C GLY A 173 -1.69 -16.98 -6.92
N LYS A 174 -1.13 -18.20 -7.07
CA LYS A 174 -0.82 -18.78 -8.38
C LYS A 174 -2.07 -19.33 -9.03
N ARG A 175 -2.16 -19.19 -10.35
CA ARG A 175 -3.23 -19.81 -11.16
C ARG A 175 -2.77 -21.18 -11.64
N VAL A 176 -3.58 -22.19 -11.38
CA VAL A 176 -3.31 -23.58 -11.75
C VAL A 176 -4.48 -24.10 -12.57
N ALA A 177 -4.18 -24.61 -13.77
CA ALA A 177 -5.16 -25.28 -14.62
C ALA A 177 -5.39 -26.72 -14.13
N PHE A 178 -6.63 -27.19 -14.18
CA PHE A 178 -7.03 -28.53 -13.77
C PHE A 178 -8.23 -29.00 -14.61
N ALA A 179 -8.43 -30.30 -14.69
CA ALA A 179 -9.66 -30.89 -15.22
C ALA A 179 -10.51 -31.43 -14.07
N ASP A 180 -11.81 -31.19 -14.13
CA ASP A 180 -12.76 -31.65 -13.14
C ASP A 180 -13.35 -32.99 -13.59
N THR A 181 -13.09 -34.05 -12.84
CA THR A 181 -13.54 -35.41 -13.17
C THR A 181 -14.35 -35.98 -12.01
N ASP A 182 -15.15 -37.04 -12.25
CA ASP A 182 -15.97 -37.68 -11.22
C ASP A 182 -15.14 -38.20 -10.01
N LEU A 183 -13.84 -38.44 -10.22
CA LEU A 183 -12.89 -38.89 -9.19
C LEU A 183 -12.16 -37.73 -8.49
N GLY A 184 -12.43 -36.49 -8.89
CA GLY A 184 -11.80 -35.28 -8.38
C GLY A 184 -11.00 -34.51 -9.43
N GLU A 185 -10.29 -33.50 -8.96
CA GLU A 185 -9.47 -32.63 -9.80
C GLU A 185 -8.17 -33.33 -10.21
N VAL A 186 -7.89 -33.35 -11.52
CA VAL A 186 -6.65 -33.92 -12.07
C VAL A 186 -5.89 -32.88 -12.88
N SER A 187 -4.59 -33.14 -13.10
CA SER A 187 -3.79 -32.26 -13.95
C SER A 187 -4.29 -32.31 -15.41
N PRO A 188 -4.14 -31.23 -16.19
CA PRO A 188 -4.49 -31.24 -17.61
C PRO A 188 -3.76 -32.34 -18.39
N LEU A 189 -2.54 -32.67 -17.97
CA LEU A 189 -1.75 -33.76 -18.57
C LEU A 189 -2.38 -35.13 -18.33
N ASP A 190 -2.74 -35.45 -17.09
CA ASP A 190 -3.34 -36.75 -16.76
C ASP A 190 -4.70 -36.91 -17.43
N PHE A 191 -5.47 -35.82 -17.48
CA PHE A 191 -6.72 -35.76 -18.22
C PHE A 191 -6.53 -36.05 -19.72
N VAL A 192 -5.58 -35.38 -20.36
CA VAL A 192 -5.27 -35.57 -21.78
C VAL A 192 -4.72 -36.98 -22.05
N LYS A 193 -3.94 -37.56 -21.12
CA LYS A 193 -3.46 -38.94 -21.22
C LYS A 193 -4.60 -39.96 -21.12
N ASP A 194 -5.57 -39.75 -20.21
CA ASP A 194 -6.77 -40.60 -20.13
C ASP A 194 -7.61 -40.50 -21.40
N PHE A 195 -7.80 -39.28 -21.92
CA PHE A 195 -8.46 -39.05 -23.20
C PHE A 195 -7.73 -39.78 -24.35
N ALA A 196 -6.41 -39.65 -24.44
CA ALA A 196 -5.57 -40.34 -25.43
C ALA A 196 -5.72 -41.87 -25.38
N GLY A 197 -5.82 -42.44 -24.17
CA GLY A 197 -6.02 -43.88 -23.96
C GLY A 197 -7.39 -44.39 -24.38
N LYS A 198 -8.41 -43.51 -24.40
CA LYS A 198 -9.80 -43.84 -24.73
C LYS A 198 -10.17 -43.29 -26.12
N ALA A 199 -10.86 -42.15 -26.16
CA ALA A 199 -11.43 -41.57 -27.38
C ALA A 199 -10.39 -40.86 -28.27
N GLY A 200 -9.26 -40.44 -27.71
CA GLY A 200 -8.22 -39.66 -28.37
C GLY A 200 -7.23 -40.46 -29.21
N LYS A 201 -7.27 -41.80 -29.15
CA LYS A 201 -6.25 -42.68 -29.74
C LYS A 201 -6.04 -42.47 -31.24
N ALA A 202 -7.10 -42.14 -31.98
CA ALA A 202 -7.05 -41.90 -33.42
C ALA A 202 -6.27 -40.63 -33.81
N TYR A 203 -6.08 -39.70 -32.87
CA TYR A 203 -5.43 -38.41 -33.09
C TYR A 203 -3.97 -38.36 -32.61
N LEU A 204 -3.47 -39.48 -32.06
CA LEU A 204 -2.08 -39.61 -31.65
C LEU A 204 -1.17 -39.64 -32.88
N ALA A 205 0.02 -39.05 -32.75
CA ALA A 205 1.03 -39.15 -33.79
C ALA A 205 1.33 -40.63 -34.06
N LYS A 206 1.36 -41.00 -35.36
CA LYS A 206 1.80 -42.35 -35.74
C LYS A 206 3.23 -42.52 -35.24
N ALA A 207 3.53 -43.67 -34.63
CA ALA A 207 4.88 -43.98 -34.21
C ALA A 207 5.83 -43.92 -35.41
N THR A 208 6.67 -42.87 -35.48
CA THR A 208 7.77 -42.77 -36.43
C THR A 208 8.96 -43.52 -35.85
N GLY A 209 8.86 -44.84 -35.83
CA GLY A 209 10.00 -45.74 -35.69
C GLY A 209 10.27 -46.43 -37.03
N PRO A 210 11.49 -46.92 -37.29
CA PRO A 210 11.64 -47.97 -38.29
C PRO A 210 10.64 -49.05 -37.89
N ALA A 211 9.81 -49.50 -38.84
CA ALA A 211 8.77 -50.49 -38.62
C ALA A 211 9.21 -51.45 -37.52
N ALA A 212 8.51 -51.44 -36.38
CA ALA A 212 8.71 -52.47 -35.38
C ALA A 212 8.30 -53.75 -36.09
N THR A 213 9.29 -54.45 -36.64
CA THR A 213 9.14 -55.80 -37.14
C THR A 213 8.61 -56.58 -35.96
N GLY A 214 7.35 -57.00 -36.05
CA GLY A 214 6.82 -58.03 -35.19
C GLY A 214 7.85 -59.14 -35.15
N SER A 215 8.11 -59.67 -33.96
CA SER A 215 9.07 -60.74 -33.76
C SER A 215 8.55 -62.03 -34.41
N ASP A 216 8.60 -62.11 -35.74
CA ASP A 216 8.70 -63.35 -36.49
C ASP A 216 10.17 -63.80 -36.42
N ARG A 217 10.59 -64.17 -35.21
CA ARG A 217 11.75 -65.05 -35.03
C ARG A 217 11.18 -66.46 -34.95
N PRO A 218 11.22 -67.25 -36.05
CA PRO A 218 11.09 -68.69 -35.93
C PRO A 218 12.21 -69.14 -35.01
N GLY A 219 11.84 -69.80 -33.91
CA GLY A 219 12.79 -70.35 -32.96
C GLY A 219 13.83 -71.17 -33.71
N HIS A 220 15.09 -70.72 -33.62
CA HIS A 220 16.23 -71.49 -34.04
C HIS A 220 16.34 -72.71 -33.10
N ARG A 221 15.75 -73.83 -33.50
CA ARG A 221 16.15 -75.17 -33.07
C ARG A 221 16.58 -75.94 -34.30
N GLY A 222 17.68 -76.65 -34.14
CA GLY A 222 18.53 -77.19 -35.19
C GLY A 222 17.82 -78.03 -36.26
N GLN A 223 18.53 -78.13 -37.38
CA GLN A 223 18.30 -79.01 -38.53
C GLN A 223 17.45 -80.27 -38.25
N PRO A 224 16.49 -80.60 -39.13
CA PRO A 224 15.69 -81.81 -38.96
C PRO A 224 16.56 -83.04 -39.20
N GLN A 225 16.81 -83.79 -38.12
CA GLN A 225 17.04 -85.24 -38.23
C GLN A 225 15.80 -85.86 -38.84
N GLY A 226 15.98 -86.70 -39.87
CA GLY A 226 14.91 -87.18 -40.75
C GLY A 226 13.61 -87.62 -40.07
N ASP A 227 12.52 -87.53 -40.83
CA ASP A 227 11.17 -87.81 -40.35
C ASP A 227 10.79 -89.30 -40.51
N PHE A 228 10.50 -89.98 -39.39
CA PHE A 228 10.02 -91.37 -39.38
C PHE A 228 8.59 -91.54 -39.91
N GLY A 229 7.80 -90.45 -39.99
CA GLY A 229 6.45 -90.42 -40.56
C GLY A 229 6.42 -90.06 -42.05
N GLY A 230 7.55 -89.63 -42.62
CA GLY A 230 7.64 -89.06 -43.96
C GLY A 230 7.72 -90.09 -45.10
N SER A 231 8.28 -89.66 -46.24
CA SER A 231 8.48 -90.54 -47.40
C SER A 231 9.47 -91.67 -47.06
N LYS A 232 9.56 -92.69 -47.93
CA LYS A 232 10.50 -93.80 -47.73
C LYS A 232 11.96 -93.32 -47.59
N GLU A 233 12.31 -92.26 -48.31
CA GLU A 233 13.64 -91.64 -48.29
C GLU A 233 13.90 -90.83 -47.01
N ASP A 234 12.86 -90.22 -46.43
CA ASP A 234 12.98 -89.51 -45.17
C ASP A 234 13.14 -90.48 -44.00
N ARG A 235 12.43 -91.60 -44.05
CA ARG A 235 12.54 -92.68 -43.06
C ARG A 235 13.92 -93.33 -43.09
N THR A 236 14.49 -93.59 -44.27
CA THR A 236 15.83 -94.18 -44.37
C THR A 236 16.90 -93.23 -43.85
N LYS A 237 16.78 -91.92 -44.11
CA LYS A 237 17.67 -90.90 -43.52
C LYS A 237 17.50 -90.79 -42.00
N ALA A 238 16.27 -90.90 -41.50
CA ALA A 238 15.97 -90.89 -40.06
C ALA A 238 16.58 -92.11 -39.34
N ILE A 239 16.45 -93.30 -39.93
CA ILE A 239 16.99 -94.56 -39.41
C ILE A 239 18.53 -94.50 -39.42
N ALA A 240 19.14 -94.08 -40.53
CA ALA A 240 20.61 -93.96 -40.64
C ALA A 240 21.20 -92.96 -39.64
N ALA A 241 20.49 -91.86 -39.37
CA ALA A 241 20.92 -90.85 -38.40
C ALA A 241 20.79 -91.34 -36.95
N ARG A 242 19.80 -92.18 -36.63
CA ARG A 242 19.50 -92.61 -35.26
C ARG A 242 20.15 -93.95 -34.89
N PHE A 243 20.40 -94.81 -35.87
CA PHE A 243 21.02 -96.14 -35.72
C PHE A 243 22.08 -96.36 -36.81
N PRO A 244 23.24 -95.67 -36.72
CA PRO A 244 24.31 -95.76 -37.71
C PRO A 244 24.91 -97.17 -37.85
N GLU A 245 24.73 -98.03 -36.83
CA GLU A 245 25.17 -99.43 -36.78
C GLU A 245 24.39 -100.35 -37.75
N LEU A 246 23.17 -99.95 -38.16
CA LEU A 246 22.31 -100.71 -39.08
C LEU A 246 22.54 -100.36 -40.55
N GLY A 247 23.43 -99.40 -40.83
CA GLY A 247 23.72 -98.85 -42.16
C GLY A 247 24.98 -99.39 -42.83
N ARG A 248 25.26 -100.70 -42.70
CA ARG A 248 26.20 -101.44 -43.57
C ARG A 248 25.48 -102.57 -44.27
#